data_AF-A0A920J5P4-F1
#
_entry.id   AF-A0A920J5P4-F1
#
_cell.length_a   1.000
_cell.length_b   1.000
_cell.length_c   1.000
_cell.angle_alpha   90.00
_cell.angle_beta   90.00
_cell.angle_gamma   90.00
#
_symmetry.space_group_name_H-M   'P 1'
#
loop_
_entity.id
_entity.type
_entity.pdbx_description
1 polymer ?
#
loop_
_entity_poly.entity_id
_entity_poly.type
_entity_poly.pdbx_seq_one_letter_code
_entity_poly.pdbx_strand_id
1 'polypeptide(L)'
;MTTTEPRTEQEILDRESMDDVDAIAAFNPDPDEVLHAVQDQADALFTWDYSKGSRPRLDKLYEKAKVSQWNAQTDLDWSIEVDPLQAFSIFTESSNVGTGHWTEHPDSPAKNWGDKEWDQFSIESFAWRLSQFKHGEQGALLCTAKIVETVPWIDAKYYAATQVVDEARHVEVFEKYIDEKNWCPVSG
;
A
#
# COMPACT_ATOMS: atom_id res chain seq x y z
N MET A 1 3.22 32.65 33.28
CA MET A 1 3.58 31.30 32.83
C MET A 1 2.30 30.49 32.84
N THR A 2 1.72 30.22 31.67
CA THR A 2 0.54 29.36 31.58
C THR A 2 1.07 27.93 31.52
N THR A 3 0.92 27.19 32.60
CA THR A 3 1.13 25.74 32.61
C THR A 3 0.02 25.12 31.79
N THR A 4 0.32 24.71 30.56
CA THR A 4 -0.58 23.87 29.77
C THR A 4 -0.64 22.51 30.45
N GLU A 5 -1.83 22.07 30.83
CA GLU A 5 -2.03 20.72 31.36
C GLU A 5 -1.61 19.69 30.29
N PRO A 6 -1.00 18.56 30.69
CA PRO A 6 -0.67 17.49 29.77
C PRO A 6 -1.95 16.91 29.15
N ARG A 7 -1.96 16.76 27.83
CA ARG A 7 -3.05 16.11 27.10
C ARG A 7 -3.22 14.67 27.60
N THR A 8 -4.47 14.24 27.74
CA THR A 8 -4.86 12.87 28.10
C THR A 8 -4.55 11.90 26.96
N GLU A 9 -4.48 10.59 27.26
CA GLU A 9 -4.27 9.56 26.24
C GLU A 9 -5.38 9.58 25.18
N GLN A 10 -6.63 9.79 25.58
CA GLN A 10 -7.76 9.99 24.67
C GLN A 10 -7.53 11.16 23.71
N GLU A 11 -7.05 12.30 24.20
CA GLU A 11 -6.78 13.46 23.36
C GLU A 11 -5.56 13.27 22.43
N ILE A 12 -4.66 12.35 22.75
CA ILE A 12 -3.45 12.08 21.96
C ILE A 12 -3.69 10.99 20.92
N LEU A 13 -4.40 9.93 21.32
CA LEU A 13 -4.54 8.69 20.58
C LEU A 13 -5.90 8.56 19.89
N ASP A 14 -6.85 9.45 20.19
CA ASP A 14 -8.27 9.33 19.83
C ASP A 14 -8.90 7.99 20.29
N ARG A 15 -8.36 7.38 21.36
CA ARG A 15 -8.86 6.14 22.00
C ARG A 15 -8.57 6.11 23.50
N GLU A 16 -9.28 5.27 24.27
CA GLU A 16 -9.28 5.36 25.74
C GLU A 16 -7.91 5.09 26.37
N SER A 17 -7.14 4.19 25.76
CA SER A 17 -5.78 3.88 26.23
C SER A 17 -4.87 3.38 25.10
N MET A 18 -3.57 3.35 25.37
CA MET A 18 -2.60 2.75 24.46
C MET A 18 -2.92 1.27 24.14
N ASP A 19 -3.50 0.53 25.09
CA ASP A 19 -3.78 -0.90 25.01
C ASP A 19 -5.25 -1.22 24.71
N ASP A 20 -6.00 -0.23 24.21
CA ASP A 20 -7.38 -0.42 23.75
C ASP A 20 -7.38 -1.21 22.43
N VAL A 21 -7.26 -2.53 22.56
CA VAL A 21 -7.16 -3.47 21.43
C VAL A 21 -8.39 -3.39 20.54
N ASP A 22 -9.57 -3.18 21.10
CA ASP A 22 -10.81 -3.08 20.32
C ASP A 22 -10.84 -1.79 19.49
N ALA A 23 -10.37 -0.66 20.02
CA ALA A 23 -10.21 0.56 19.25
C ALA A 23 -9.06 0.48 18.22
N ILE A 24 -7.97 -0.24 18.53
CA ILE A 24 -6.86 -0.47 17.60
C ILE A 24 -7.29 -1.39 16.44
N ALA A 25 -8.06 -2.41 16.76
CA ALA A 25 -8.57 -3.39 15.81
C ALA A 25 -9.87 -2.94 15.15
N ALA A 26 -10.43 -1.78 15.54
CA ALA A 26 -11.61 -1.20 14.93
C ALA A 26 -11.34 -1.01 13.44
N PHE A 27 -12.00 -1.84 12.64
CA PHE A 27 -11.89 -1.85 11.19
C PHE A 27 -12.79 -0.76 10.57
N ASN A 28 -12.69 -0.58 9.25
CA ASN A 28 -13.57 0.32 8.49
C ASN A 28 -15.05 0.08 8.89
N PRO A 29 -15.77 1.06 9.47
CA PRO A 29 -17.13 0.87 9.94
C PRO A 29 -18.12 0.39 8.86
N ASP A 30 -17.77 0.57 7.59
CA ASP A 30 -18.46 -0.01 6.44
C ASP A 30 -17.47 -0.83 5.59
N PRO A 31 -17.32 -2.15 5.84
CA PRO A 31 -16.37 -3.00 5.12
C PRO A 31 -16.75 -3.21 3.65
N ASP A 32 -18.01 -2.95 3.30
CA ASP A 32 -18.54 -3.05 1.94
C ASP A 32 -18.49 -1.69 1.21
N GLU A 33 -17.93 -0.66 1.84
CA GLU A 33 -17.77 0.68 1.24
C GLU A 33 -16.89 0.60 -0.02
N VAL A 34 -17.50 0.85 -1.16
CA VAL A 34 -16.79 0.87 -2.46
C VAL A 34 -16.08 2.21 -2.70
N LEU A 35 -16.53 3.29 -2.04
CA LEU A 35 -16.02 4.64 -2.23
C LEU A 35 -15.91 5.36 -0.90
N HIS A 36 -14.68 5.68 -0.51
CA HIS A 36 -14.39 6.49 0.67
C HIS A 36 -13.98 7.91 0.26
N ALA A 37 -14.77 8.92 0.62
CA ALA A 37 -14.50 10.30 0.27
C ALA A 37 -13.61 11.00 1.31
N VAL A 38 -12.46 11.51 0.87
CA VAL A 38 -11.57 12.34 1.70
C VAL A 38 -11.57 13.77 1.16
N GLN A 39 -11.74 14.75 2.04
CA GLN A 39 -11.70 16.15 1.63
C GLN A 39 -10.29 16.57 1.21
N ASP A 40 -10.17 17.16 0.02
CA ASP A 40 -8.93 17.78 -0.41
C ASP A 40 -8.81 19.22 0.15
N GLN A 41 -7.67 19.52 0.76
CA GLN A 41 -7.35 20.77 1.45
C GLN A 41 -6.16 21.46 0.77
N ALA A 42 -6.25 21.70 -0.54
CA ALA A 42 -5.21 22.40 -1.29
C ALA A 42 -5.79 23.15 -2.50
N ASP A 43 -5.10 24.21 -2.93
CA ASP A 43 -5.42 24.92 -4.16
C ASP A 43 -4.84 24.20 -5.38
N ALA A 44 -5.60 24.19 -6.48
CA ALA A 44 -5.12 23.75 -7.78
C ALA A 44 -4.28 24.85 -8.44
N LEU A 45 -3.00 24.58 -8.69
CA LEU A 45 -2.08 25.57 -9.25
C LEU A 45 -1.82 25.34 -10.73
N PHE A 46 -2.25 26.28 -11.56
CA PHE A 46 -1.82 26.38 -12.94
C PHE A 46 -0.52 27.18 -13.03
N THR A 47 0.40 26.76 -13.90
CA THR A 47 1.61 27.52 -14.21
C THR A 47 1.67 27.83 -15.70
N TRP A 48 2.03 29.08 -16.01
CA TRP A 48 2.31 29.55 -17.37
C TRP A 48 3.81 29.63 -17.64
N ASP A 49 4.64 29.28 -16.64
CA ASP A 49 6.08 29.17 -16.78
C ASP A 49 6.44 27.76 -17.27
N TYR A 50 6.73 27.66 -18.56
CA TYR A 50 7.12 26.42 -19.23
C TYR A 50 8.64 26.24 -19.34
N SER A 51 9.42 26.92 -18.49
CA SER A 51 10.89 26.84 -18.47
C SER A 51 11.38 25.49 -17.95
N LYS A 52 11.16 24.42 -18.73
CA LYS A 52 11.62 23.05 -18.45
C LYS A 52 13.15 23.03 -18.30
N GLY A 53 13.62 22.24 -17.34
CA GLY A 53 15.04 22.13 -17.00
C GLY A 53 15.53 23.14 -15.98
N SER A 54 14.67 24.07 -15.54
CA SER A 54 14.98 24.99 -14.42
C SER A 54 15.31 24.24 -13.12
N ARG A 55 14.82 23.00 -13.01
CA ARG A 55 15.17 22.04 -11.96
C ARG A 55 15.82 20.79 -12.57
N PRO A 56 17.14 20.82 -12.85
CA PRO A 56 17.81 19.76 -13.62
C PRO A 56 17.68 18.35 -13.03
N ARG A 57 17.55 18.22 -11.71
CA ARG A 57 17.36 16.90 -11.05
C ARG A 57 16.00 16.29 -11.38
N LEU A 58 14.94 17.10 -11.41
CA LEU A 58 13.58 16.64 -11.74
C LEU A 58 13.47 16.35 -13.24
N ASP A 59 14.06 17.22 -14.07
CA ASP A 59 14.13 16.99 -15.51
C ASP A 59 14.83 15.68 -15.85
N LYS A 60 15.97 15.39 -15.20
CA LYS A 60 16.68 14.10 -15.36
C LYS A 60 15.81 12.90 -14.97
N LEU A 61 15.06 13.00 -13.89
CA LEU A 61 14.17 11.91 -13.46
C LEU A 61 13.03 11.73 -14.45
N TYR A 62 12.43 12.81 -14.93
CA TYR A 62 11.39 12.79 -15.95
C TYR A 62 11.85 12.17 -17.27
N GLU A 63 13.02 12.57 -17.78
CA GLU A 63 13.60 11.99 -19.00
C GLU A 63 13.91 10.49 -18.83
N LYS A 64 14.39 10.08 -17.65
CA LYS A 64 14.61 8.66 -17.34
C LYS A 64 13.29 7.88 -17.27
N ALA A 65 12.27 8.45 -16.63
CA ALA A 65 10.98 7.80 -16.45
C ALA A 65 10.30 7.52 -17.80
N LYS A 66 10.34 8.46 -18.75
CA LYS A 66 9.76 8.27 -20.10
C LYS A 66 10.32 7.06 -20.85
N VAL A 67 11.60 6.74 -20.67
CA VAL A 67 12.25 5.61 -21.35
C VAL A 67 12.19 4.30 -20.55
N SER A 68 11.78 4.36 -19.29
CA SER A 68 11.71 3.20 -18.38
C SER A 68 10.28 2.71 -18.17
N GLN A 69 9.35 3.10 -19.04
CA GLN A 69 7.96 2.65 -18.97
C GLN A 69 7.84 1.21 -19.49
N TRP A 70 6.88 0.49 -18.92
CA TRP A 70 6.48 -0.86 -19.29
C TRP A 70 4.97 -1.00 -19.16
N ASN A 71 4.39 -1.95 -19.88
CA ASN A 71 2.97 -2.24 -19.92
C ASN A 71 2.66 -3.50 -19.09
N ALA A 72 1.80 -3.34 -18.09
CA ALA A 72 1.37 -4.43 -17.20
C ALA A 72 0.83 -5.65 -17.94
N GLN A 73 0.08 -5.43 -19.02
CA GLN A 73 -0.64 -6.48 -19.73
C GLN A 73 0.24 -7.26 -20.70
N THR A 74 1.23 -6.60 -21.31
CA THR A 74 1.99 -7.18 -22.43
C THR A 74 3.43 -7.53 -22.08
N ASP A 75 4.02 -6.84 -21.10
CA ASP A 75 5.46 -6.98 -20.82
C ASP A 75 5.73 -7.99 -19.70
N LEU A 76 4.68 -8.40 -18.96
CA LEU A 76 4.70 -9.52 -18.03
C LEU A 76 4.07 -10.77 -18.65
N ASP A 77 4.73 -11.91 -18.49
CA ASP A 77 4.19 -13.20 -18.89
C ASP A 77 3.26 -13.76 -17.81
N TRP A 78 1.97 -13.43 -17.93
CA TRP A 78 0.93 -13.88 -17.02
C TRP A 78 0.64 -15.38 -17.12
N SER A 79 1.16 -16.09 -18.12
CA SER A 79 0.98 -17.55 -18.23
C SER A 79 1.82 -18.35 -17.23
N ILE A 80 2.78 -17.70 -16.58
CA ILE A 80 3.65 -18.34 -15.58
C ILE A 80 2.81 -18.70 -14.35
N GLU A 81 2.74 -19.99 -14.04
CA GLU A 81 2.13 -20.48 -12.80
C GLU A 81 3.00 -20.11 -11.59
N VAL A 82 2.35 -19.71 -10.51
CA VAL A 82 3.01 -19.31 -9.26
C VAL A 82 2.54 -20.25 -8.16
N ASP A 83 3.48 -20.90 -7.48
CA ASP A 83 3.21 -21.64 -6.24
C ASP A 83 3.12 -20.65 -5.07
N PRO A 84 1.95 -20.52 -4.42
CA PRO A 84 1.74 -19.60 -3.31
C PRO A 84 2.72 -19.77 -2.14
N LEU A 85 3.08 -21.01 -1.78
CA LEU A 85 3.94 -21.30 -0.64
C LEU A 85 5.40 -20.97 -0.95
N GLN A 86 5.85 -21.25 -2.17
CA GLN A 86 7.18 -20.86 -2.62
C GLN A 86 7.31 -19.33 -2.69
N ALA A 87 6.30 -18.65 -3.24
CA ALA A 87 6.30 -17.20 -3.33
C ALA A 87 6.26 -16.52 -1.95
N PHE A 88 5.47 -17.04 -1.00
CA PHE A 88 5.50 -16.61 0.39
C PHE A 88 6.90 -16.79 1.01
N SER A 89 7.51 -17.97 0.82
CA SER A 89 8.82 -18.30 1.40
C SER A 89 9.91 -17.30 0.98
N ILE A 90 9.98 -16.97 -0.31
CA ILE A 90 10.90 -15.96 -0.86
C ILE A 90 10.68 -14.60 -0.18
N PHE A 91 9.42 -14.24 0.06
CA PHE A 91 9.07 -12.97 0.69
C PHE A 91 9.41 -12.97 2.19
N THR A 92 9.14 -14.06 2.92
CA THR A 92 9.43 -14.16 4.36
C THR A 92 10.92 -14.28 4.68
N GLU A 93 11.75 -14.88 3.82
CA GLU A 93 13.21 -14.81 4.01
C GLU A 93 13.72 -13.36 4.07
N SER A 94 13.00 -12.42 3.43
CA SER A 94 13.27 -10.98 3.52
C SER A 94 12.62 -10.27 4.72
N SER A 95 11.65 -10.91 5.40
CA SER A 95 10.92 -10.35 6.55
C SER A 95 11.02 -11.25 7.79
N ASN A 96 11.81 -10.83 8.78
CA ASN A 96 12.18 -11.61 9.97
C ASN A 96 11.03 -11.76 10.99
N VAL A 97 9.88 -12.32 10.58
CA VAL A 97 8.70 -12.51 11.43
C VAL A 97 8.82 -13.84 12.18
N GLY A 98 9.27 -13.78 13.43
CA GLY A 98 9.36 -14.96 14.30
C GLY A 98 8.00 -15.38 14.85
N THR A 99 7.40 -16.44 14.32
CA THR A 99 6.09 -16.96 14.74
C THR A 99 6.15 -17.91 15.95
N GLY A 100 7.34 -18.24 16.46
CA GLY A 100 7.53 -19.23 17.55
C GLY A 100 6.74 -18.92 18.84
N HIS A 101 6.56 -17.64 19.17
CA HIS A 101 5.77 -17.24 20.34
C HIS A 101 4.28 -17.62 20.24
N TRP A 102 3.75 -17.88 19.04
CA TRP A 102 2.34 -18.24 18.83
C TRP A 102 2.07 -19.71 19.16
N THR A 103 3.07 -20.58 19.08
CA THR A 103 2.92 -22.00 19.41
C THR A 103 3.26 -22.29 20.88
N GLU A 104 4.00 -21.39 21.53
CA GLU A 104 4.44 -21.54 22.92
C GLU A 104 3.36 -21.21 23.96
N HIS A 105 2.42 -20.30 23.66
CA HIS A 105 1.40 -19.90 24.63
C HIS A 105 0.27 -20.95 24.75
N PRO A 106 -0.06 -21.43 25.97
CA PRO A 106 -1.00 -22.53 26.16
C PRO A 106 -2.43 -22.25 25.68
N ASP A 107 -2.83 -20.98 25.65
CA ASP A 107 -4.15 -20.52 25.19
C ASP A 107 -4.14 -19.93 23.78
N SER A 108 -3.02 -20.04 23.05
CA SER A 108 -2.95 -19.54 21.68
C SER A 108 -3.85 -20.33 20.73
N PRO A 109 -4.61 -19.67 19.85
CA PRO A 109 -5.34 -20.33 18.77
C PRO A 109 -4.44 -21.16 17.85
N ALA A 110 -3.16 -20.78 17.71
CA ALA A 110 -2.19 -21.46 16.84
C ALA A 110 -1.44 -22.62 17.54
N LYS A 111 -1.68 -22.88 18.83
CA LYS A 111 -0.96 -23.90 19.61
C LYS A 111 -1.04 -25.29 19.01
N ASN A 112 -2.19 -25.65 18.46
CA ASN A 112 -2.46 -26.98 17.91
C ASN A 112 -2.41 -27.01 16.37
N TRP A 113 -1.89 -25.96 15.72
CA TRP A 113 -1.76 -25.92 14.27
C TRP A 113 -0.71 -26.93 13.79
N GLY A 114 -1.07 -27.72 12.77
CA GLY A 114 -0.14 -28.54 12.01
C GLY A 114 0.28 -27.85 10.72
N ASP A 115 1.01 -28.58 9.87
CA ASP A 115 1.57 -28.04 8.63
C ASP A 115 0.50 -27.43 7.72
N LYS A 116 -0.69 -28.04 7.65
CA LYS A 116 -1.79 -27.55 6.81
C LYS A 116 -2.33 -26.19 7.25
N GLU A 117 -2.51 -26.00 8.55
CA GLU A 117 -2.97 -24.72 9.10
C GLU A 117 -1.91 -23.62 8.89
N TRP A 118 -0.62 -23.96 9.04
CA TRP A 118 0.48 -23.03 8.78
C TRP A 118 0.63 -22.67 7.30
N ASP A 119 0.46 -23.64 6.40
CA ASP A 119 0.47 -23.41 4.96
C ASP A 119 -0.68 -22.48 4.56
N GLN A 120 -1.89 -22.76 5.04
CA GLN A 120 -3.06 -21.92 4.77
C GLN A 120 -2.86 -20.48 5.30
N PHE A 121 -2.39 -20.35 6.54
CA PHE A 121 -2.09 -19.04 7.13
C PHE A 121 -1.04 -18.27 6.32
N SER A 122 -0.02 -18.97 5.80
CA SER A 122 1.03 -18.37 4.98
C SER A 122 0.48 -17.80 3.68
N ILE A 123 -0.39 -18.55 3.00
CA ILE A 123 -1.06 -18.12 1.76
C ILE A 123 -1.96 -16.91 2.04
N GLU A 124 -2.81 -16.99 3.07
CA GLU A 124 -3.72 -15.89 3.44
C GLU A 124 -2.95 -14.64 3.89
N SER A 125 -1.88 -14.80 4.66
CA SER A 125 -1.01 -13.70 5.07
C SER A 125 -0.37 -13.00 3.88
N PHE A 126 0.03 -13.77 2.86
CA PHE A 126 0.58 -13.21 1.64
C PHE A 126 -0.48 -12.48 0.82
N ALA A 127 -1.65 -13.10 0.63
CA ALA A 127 -2.79 -12.51 -0.07
C ALA A 127 -3.23 -11.19 0.57
N TRP A 128 -3.31 -11.17 1.91
CA TRP A 128 -3.59 -9.97 2.68
C TRP A 128 -2.52 -8.90 2.44
N ARG A 129 -1.22 -9.27 2.46
CA ARG A 129 -0.12 -8.33 2.23
C ARG A 129 -0.12 -7.75 0.81
N LEU A 130 -0.38 -8.56 -0.21
CA LEU A 130 -0.56 -8.09 -1.58
C LEU A 130 -1.72 -7.09 -1.68
N SER A 131 -2.82 -7.37 -0.98
CA SER A 131 -3.97 -6.46 -0.91
C SER A 131 -3.57 -5.14 -0.24
N GLN A 132 -2.77 -5.16 0.83
CA GLN A 132 -2.24 -3.95 1.44
C GLN A 132 -1.35 -3.15 0.48
N PHE A 133 -0.49 -3.80 -0.30
CA PHE A 133 0.28 -3.11 -1.34
C PHE A 133 -0.63 -2.45 -2.36
N LYS A 134 -1.61 -3.17 -2.92
CA LYS A 134 -2.59 -2.61 -3.86
C LYS A 134 -3.25 -1.32 -3.35
N HIS A 135 -3.75 -1.34 -2.11
CA HIS A 135 -4.36 -0.15 -1.49
C HIS A 135 -3.35 0.96 -1.23
N GLY A 136 -2.12 0.60 -0.82
CA GLY A 136 -1.01 1.54 -0.69
C GLY A 136 -0.69 2.25 -2.01
N GLU A 137 -0.62 1.51 -3.12
CA GLU A 137 -0.40 2.06 -4.46
C GLU A 137 -1.55 2.98 -4.91
N GLN A 138 -2.80 2.64 -4.57
CA GLN A 138 -3.94 3.54 -4.81
C GLN A 138 -3.82 4.84 -4.00
N GLY A 139 -3.36 4.77 -2.75
CA GLY A 139 -3.05 5.95 -1.95
C GLY A 139 -1.92 6.77 -2.56
N ALA A 140 -0.85 6.12 -3.03
CA ALA A 140 0.28 6.77 -3.69
C ALA A 140 -0.13 7.43 -5.01
N LEU A 141 -1.03 6.80 -5.77
CA LEU A 141 -1.65 7.37 -6.97
C LEU A 141 -2.35 8.71 -6.67
N LEU A 142 -3.15 8.77 -5.61
CA LEU A 142 -3.79 10.02 -5.18
C LEU A 142 -2.77 11.06 -4.69
N CYS A 143 -1.77 10.63 -3.91
CA CYS A 143 -0.71 11.51 -3.43
C CYS A 143 0.08 12.14 -4.58
N THR A 144 0.44 11.36 -5.59
CA THR A 144 1.20 11.84 -6.75
C THR A 144 0.36 12.75 -7.64
N ALA A 145 -0.93 12.46 -7.82
CA ALA A 145 -1.87 13.35 -8.51
C ALA A 145 -1.97 14.71 -7.80
N LYS A 146 -2.02 14.70 -6.47
CA LYS A 146 -2.02 15.93 -5.66
C LYS A 146 -0.71 16.73 -5.81
N ILE A 147 0.43 16.07 -5.96
CA ILE A 147 1.68 16.77 -6.28
C ILE A 147 1.57 17.46 -7.65
N VAL A 148 1.04 16.79 -8.68
CA VAL A 148 0.81 17.39 -10.00
C VAL A 148 -0.08 18.63 -9.89
N GLU A 149 -1.12 18.58 -9.08
CA GLU A 149 -2.08 19.68 -8.90
C GLU A 149 -1.46 20.88 -8.15
N THR A 150 -0.73 20.62 -7.06
CA THR A 150 -0.40 21.64 -6.05
C THR A 150 0.98 22.27 -6.19
N VAL A 151 1.93 21.68 -6.94
CA VAL A 151 3.27 22.28 -7.09
C VAL A 151 3.28 23.39 -8.15
N PRO A 152 4.04 24.48 -7.97
CA PRO A 152 4.05 25.59 -8.91
C PRO A 152 5.02 25.41 -10.10
N TRP A 153 5.95 24.44 -10.03
CA TRP A 153 7.01 24.27 -11.02
C TRP A 153 6.65 23.23 -12.07
N ILE A 154 6.78 23.60 -13.36
CA ILE A 154 6.47 22.70 -14.47
C ILE A 154 7.30 21.40 -14.45
N ASP A 155 8.59 21.48 -14.09
CA ASP A 155 9.46 20.30 -13.97
C ASP A 155 8.95 19.29 -12.92
N ALA A 156 8.39 19.80 -11.81
CA ALA A 156 7.82 18.96 -10.76
C ALA A 156 6.50 18.33 -11.21
N LYS A 157 5.64 19.10 -11.89
CA LYS A 157 4.40 18.57 -12.48
C LYS A 157 4.69 17.45 -13.49
N TYR A 158 5.68 17.64 -14.38
CA TYR A 158 6.06 16.62 -15.36
C TYR A 158 6.60 15.33 -14.71
N TYR A 159 7.49 15.45 -13.74
CA TYR A 159 8.00 14.27 -13.05
C TYR A 159 6.90 13.57 -12.22
N ALA A 160 6.09 14.32 -11.48
CA ALA A 160 4.99 13.75 -10.71
C ALA A 160 3.96 13.04 -11.62
N ALA A 161 3.70 13.56 -12.81
CA ALA A 161 2.82 12.89 -13.78
C ALA A 161 3.33 11.51 -14.21
N THR A 162 4.66 11.32 -14.28
CA THR A 162 5.20 9.96 -14.52
C THR A 162 4.95 9.02 -13.34
N GLN A 163 4.99 9.53 -12.12
CA GLN A 163 4.66 8.73 -10.93
C GLN A 163 3.18 8.38 -10.88
N VAL A 164 2.28 9.30 -11.26
CA VAL A 164 0.84 8.99 -11.39
C VAL A 164 0.62 7.79 -12.31
N VAL A 165 1.30 7.73 -13.45
CA VAL A 165 1.21 6.58 -14.36
C VAL A 165 1.84 5.32 -13.75
N ASP A 166 2.99 5.45 -13.10
CA ASP A 166 3.66 4.32 -12.44
C ASP A 166 2.77 3.68 -11.36
N GLU A 167 2.18 4.48 -10.46
CA GLU A 167 1.31 3.95 -9.39
C GLU A 167 -0.01 3.40 -9.92
N ALA A 168 -0.58 4.01 -10.98
CA ALA A 168 -1.77 3.45 -11.64
C ALA A 168 -1.48 2.04 -12.19
N ARG A 169 -0.31 1.85 -12.80
CA ARG A 169 0.12 0.53 -13.29
C ARG A 169 0.40 -0.43 -12.13
N HIS A 170 0.97 0.02 -11.02
CA HIS A 170 1.17 -0.84 -9.85
C HIS A 170 -0.17 -1.35 -9.30
N VAL A 171 -1.18 -0.48 -9.19
CA VAL A 171 -2.55 -0.88 -8.82
C VAL A 171 -3.10 -1.94 -9.78
N GLU A 172 -2.97 -1.72 -11.10
CA GLU A 172 -3.40 -2.68 -12.12
C GLU A 172 -2.72 -4.05 -11.96
N VAL A 173 -1.39 -4.06 -11.76
CA VAL A 173 -0.60 -5.29 -11.63
C VAL A 173 -0.97 -6.05 -10.38
N PHE A 174 -1.10 -5.38 -9.23
CA PHE A 174 -1.46 -6.05 -8.00
C PHE A 174 -2.89 -6.59 -8.03
N GLU A 175 -3.85 -5.85 -8.60
CA GLU A 175 -5.21 -6.34 -8.79
C GLU A 175 -5.23 -7.62 -9.64
N LYS A 176 -4.61 -7.58 -10.83
CA LYS A 176 -4.55 -8.72 -11.73
C LYS A 176 -3.81 -9.91 -11.11
N TYR A 177 -2.73 -9.66 -10.37
CA TYR A 177 -1.95 -10.71 -9.73
C TYR A 177 -2.72 -11.42 -8.61
N ILE A 178 -3.48 -10.67 -7.81
CA ILE A 178 -4.35 -11.24 -6.77
C ILE A 178 -5.43 -12.14 -7.40
N ASP A 179 -6.07 -11.66 -8.46
CA ASP A 179 -7.16 -12.36 -9.16
C ASP A 179 -6.68 -13.60 -9.93
N GLU A 180 -5.72 -13.44 -10.85
CA GLU A 180 -5.32 -14.51 -11.77
C GLU A 180 -4.47 -15.60 -11.12
N LYS A 181 -3.78 -15.31 -10.02
CA LYS A 181 -2.98 -16.31 -9.27
C LYS A 181 -3.72 -16.93 -8.11
N ASN A 182 -5.03 -16.63 -7.98
CA ASN A 182 -5.97 -17.30 -7.09
C ASN A 182 -5.47 -17.35 -5.63
N TRP A 183 -4.88 -16.24 -5.16
CA TRP A 183 -4.38 -16.08 -3.79
C TRP A 183 -5.50 -16.15 -2.74
N CYS A 184 -6.73 -15.86 -3.16
CA CYS A 184 -7.92 -16.02 -2.36
C CYS A 184 -8.82 -17.02 -3.09
N PRO A 185 -8.97 -18.26 -2.61
CA PRO A 185 -9.98 -19.16 -3.18
C PRO A 185 -11.33 -18.50 -2.95
N VAL A 186 -12.03 -18.14 -4.03
CA VAL A 186 -13.43 -17.72 -3.96
C VAL A 186 -14.19 -18.78 -3.16
N SER A 187 -14.65 -18.37 -1.97
CA SER A 187 -15.58 -19.15 -1.16
C SER A 187 -16.86 -19.34 -1.98
N GLY A 188 -17.06 -20.56 -2.47
CA GLY A 188 -18.34 -21.03 -2.99
C GLY A 188 -19.33 -21.33 -1.88
#